data_AF-A0A836RJW5-F1
#
_entry.id   AF-A0A836RJW5-F1
#
_cell.length_a   1.000
_cell.length_b   1.000
_cell.length_c   1.000
_cell.angle_alpha   90.00
_cell.angle_beta   90.00
_cell.angle_gamma   90.00
#
_symmetry.space_group_name_H-M   'P 1'
#
loop_
_entity.id
_entity.type
_entity.pdbx_description
1 polymer ?
#
loop_
_entity_poly.entity_id
_entity_poly.type
_entity_poly.pdbx_seq_one_letter_code
_entity_poly.pdbx_strand_id
1 'polypeptide(L)'
;DAIQTIQIERDNTNAFSPMSVALDFSGLKSISPEEGSSLTADQDGFPAGTLVSFGIDEKGIISGAFNNGENRPLGQIVLARFKNPQGLLENGEDTYVEGVSSGKAEHGTPGSFNFGTILGGAIELSNADIGRNLVDLIVAATNYRGNARIISAVQQLVDELLLLGR
;
A
#
# COMPACT_ATOMS: atom_id res chain seq x y z
N ASP A 1 -47.12 -14.94 0.22
CA ASP A 1 -46.26 -14.30 -0.79
C ASP A 1 -46.25 -12.79 -0.62
N ALA A 2 -45.38 -12.29 0.26
CA ALA A 2 -45.24 -10.86 0.53
C ALA A 2 -44.18 -10.18 -0.37
N ILE A 3 -43.38 -10.98 -1.10
CA ILE A 3 -42.40 -10.50 -2.07
C ILE A 3 -42.97 -10.78 -3.46
N GLN A 4 -43.21 -9.72 -4.24
CA GLN A 4 -43.61 -9.81 -5.64
C GLN A 4 -42.47 -9.34 -6.53
N THR A 5 -42.12 -10.14 -7.54
CA THR A 5 -41.11 -9.75 -8.52
C THR A 5 -41.78 -9.28 -9.80
N ILE A 6 -41.53 -8.03 -10.19
CA ILE A 6 -41.98 -7.42 -11.44
C ILE A 6 -40.78 -7.37 -12.39
N GLN A 7 -40.97 -7.86 -13.62
CA GLN A 7 -39.98 -7.72 -14.68
C GLN A 7 -40.40 -6.58 -15.60
N ILE A 8 -39.53 -5.59 -15.78
CA ILE A 8 -39.75 -4.46 -16.68
C ILE A 8 -38.84 -4.65 -17.90
N GLU A 9 -39.44 -4.92 -19.05
CA GLU A 9 -38.72 -4.93 -20.32
C GLU A 9 -38.36 -3.49 -20.71
N ARG A 10 -37.07 -3.24 -20.92
CA ARG A 10 -36.53 -1.92 -21.28
C ARG A 10 -36.05 -1.92 -22.71
N ASP A 11 -36.95 -1.65 -23.64
CA ASP A 11 -36.61 -1.50 -25.06
C ASP A 11 -35.96 -0.13 -25.35
N ASN A 12 -35.02 -0.11 -26.30
CA ASN A 12 -34.31 1.11 -26.73
C ASN A 12 -33.48 1.83 -25.64
N THR A 13 -32.95 1.09 -24.67
CA THR A 13 -31.99 1.62 -23.68
C THR A 13 -30.69 0.84 -23.71
N ASN A 14 -29.56 1.46 -23.35
CA ASN A 14 -28.27 0.76 -23.17
C ASN A 14 -28.17 0.05 -21.80
N ALA A 15 -29.30 -0.15 -21.11
CA ALA A 15 -29.34 -0.73 -19.78
C ALA A 15 -29.75 -2.21 -19.85
N PHE A 16 -29.30 -3.01 -18.87
CA PHE A 16 -29.60 -4.44 -18.82
C PHE A 16 -31.11 -4.71 -18.81
N SER A 17 -31.62 -5.59 -19.68
CA SER A 17 -33.05 -5.88 -19.81
C SER A 17 -33.30 -7.39 -19.74
N PRO A 18 -34.36 -7.87 -19.04
CA PRO A 18 -35.32 -7.09 -18.26
C PRO A 18 -34.75 -6.60 -16.92
N MET A 19 -35.30 -5.49 -16.41
CA MET A 19 -35.05 -5.04 -15.04
C MET A 19 -35.98 -5.78 -14.09
N SER A 20 -35.40 -6.55 -13.17
CA SER A 20 -36.13 -7.26 -12.12
C SER A 20 -36.27 -6.38 -10.89
N VAL A 21 -37.50 -6.02 -10.52
CA VAL A 21 -37.82 -5.27 -9.30
C VAL A 21 -38.51 -6.20 -8.31
N ALA A 22 -37.92 -6.43 -7.15
CA ALA A 22 -38.55 -7.16 -6.06
C ALA A 22 -39.23 -6.17 -5.11
N LEU A 23 -40.57 -6.18 -5.08
CA LEU A 23 -41.37 -5.42 -4.12
C LEU A 23 -41.61 -6.29 -2.89
N ASP A 24 -41.02 -5.92 -1.76
CA ASP A 24 -41.24 -6.59 -0.48
C ASP A 24 -42.25 -5.81 0.38
N PHE A 25 -43.41 -6.42 0.62
CA PHE A 25 -44.49 -5.90 1.45
C PHE A 25 -44.59 -6.63 2.80
N SER A 26 -43.61 -7.45 3.17
CA SER A 26 -43.61 -8.21 4.43
C SER A 26 -43.70 -7.32 5.68
N GLY A 27 -43.25 -6.08 5.58
CA GLY A 27 -43.34 -5.07 6.64
C GLY A 27 -44.72 -4.42 6.80
N LEU A 28 -45.66 -4.63 5.87
CA LEU A 28 -46.99 -4.03 5.96
C LEU A 28 -47.83 -4.68 7.07
N LYS A 29 -48.35 -3.85 7.98
CA LYS A 29 -49.30 -4.27 9.01
C LYS A 29 -50.62 -3.54 8.81
N SER A 30 -51.72 -4.29 8.75
CA SER A 30 -53.07 -3.76 8.56
C SER A 30 -53.65 -3.09 9.83
N ILE A 31 -53.00 -3.22 10.98
CA ILE A 31 -53.48 -2.68 12.26
C ILE A 31 -52.37 -1.82 12.88
N SER A 32 -52.64 -0.53 13.01
CA SER A 32 -51.83 0.41 13.78
C SER A 32 -52.70 1.01 14.88
N PRO A 33 -52.28 0.97 16.15
CA PRO A 33 -52.97 1.66 17.23
C PRO A 33 -52.74 3.18 17.22
N GLU A 34 -51.82 3.69 16.40
CA GLU A 34 -51.53 5.13 16.27
C GLU A 34 -52.11 5.71 14.97
N GLU A 35 -52.62 6.94 15.03
CA GLU A 35 -53.05 7.70 13.85
C GLU A 35 -51.82 8.07 13.00
N GLY A 36 -51.54 7.24 11.99
CA GLY A 36 -50.48 7.50 11.04
C GLY A 36 -50.00 6.20 10.39
N SER A 37 -50.20 6.10 9.07
CA SER A 37 -49.54 5.08 8.27
C SER A 37 -48.21 5.65 7.77
N SER A 38 -47.08 5.19 8.31
CA SER A 38 -45.76 5.52 7.78
C SER A 38 -45.32 4.44 6.80
N LEU A 39 -45.14 4.81 5.54
CA LEU A 39 -44.55 3.95 4.51
C LEU A 39 -43.11 4.39 4.28
N THR A 40 -42.17 3.52 4.63
CA THR A 40 -40.75 3.70 4.26
C THR A 40 -40.50 2.87 3.01
N ALA A 41 -40.09 3.53 1.93
CA ALA A 41 -39.62 2.90 0.72
C ALA A 41 -38.10 3.04 0.63
N ASP A 42 -37.41 1.93 0.39
CA ASP A 42 -35.98 1.87 0.15
C ASP A 42 -35.75 1.32 -1.26
N GLN A 43 -34.73 1.83 -1.95
CA GLN A 43 -34.34 1.34 -3.27
C GLN A 43 -32.82 1.27 -3.37
N ASP A 44 -32.32 0.25 -4.07
CA ASP A 44 -30.90 0.01 -4.33
C ASP A 44 -30.44 0.57 -5.69
N GLY A 45 -31.27 1.41 -6.32
CA GLY A 45 -31.01 2.03 -7.61
C GLY A 45 -30.34 3.38 -7.48
N PHE A 46 -29.22 3.56 -8.18
CA PHE A 46 -28.47 4.82 -8.25
C PHE A 46 -28.21 5.24 -9.71
N PRO A 47 -28.21 6.54 -10.03
CA PRO A 47 -27.81 7.01 -11.35
C PRO A 47 -26.32 6.71 -11.60
N ALA A 48 -25.91 6.71 -12.87
CA ALA A 48 -24.50 6.59 -13.21
C ALA A 48 -23.71 7.75 -12.56
N GLY A 49 -22.64 7.38 -11.85
CA GLY A 49 -21.80 8.34 -11.14
C GLY A 49 -20.39 8.41 -11.73
N THR A 50 -19.75 9.57 -11.61
CA THR A 50 -18.33 9.75 -11.91
C THR A 50 -17.54 9.79 -10.60
N LEU A 51 -16.31 9.28 -10.63
CA LEU A 51 -15.42 9.27 -9.47
C LEU A 51 -15.07 10.72 -9.08
N VAL A 52 -15.27 11.06 -7.80
CA VAL A 52 -14.99 12.39 -7.23
C VAL A 52 -13.69 12.36 -6.43
N SER A 53 -13.53 11.35 -5.59
CA SER A 53 -12.35 11.18 -4.76
C SER A 53 -12.07 9.71 -4.50
N PHE A 54 -10.86 9.40 -4.05
CA PHE A 54 -10.50 8.07 -3.59
C PHE A 54 -9.70 8.15 -2.30
N GLY A 55 -9.74 7.09 -1.52
CA GLY A 55 -8.95 6.90 -0.32
C GLY A 55 -8.39 5.48 -0.27
N ILE A 56 -7.34 5.30 0.52
CA ILE A 56 -6.70 4.00 0.75
C ILE A 56 -6.79 3.71 2.23
N ASP A 57 -7.36 2.57 2.59
CA ASP A 57 -7.46 2.14 3.98
C ASP A 57 -6.21 1.39 4.47
N GLU A 58 -6.19 1.03 5.76
CA GLU A 58 -5.05 0.32 6.37
C GLU A 58 -4.81 -1.09 5.81
N LYS A 59 -5.83 -1.67 5.18
CA LYS A 59 -5.79 -2.98 4.51
C LYS A 59 -5.39 -2.86 3.03
N GLY A 60 -5.07 -1.65 2.58
CA GLY A 60 -4.70 -1.32 1.20
C GLY A 60 -5.87 -1.34 0.23
N ILE A 61 -7.12 -1.34 0.70
CA ILE A 61 -8.30 -1.26 -0.15
C ILE A 61 -8.44 0.19 -0.61
N ILE A 62 -8.45 0.36 -1.93
CA ILE A 62 -8.68 1.64 -2.58
C ILE A 62 -10.19 1.79 -2.73
N SER A 63 -10.79 2.72 -2.01
CA SER A 63 -12.23 3.03 -2.08
C SER A 63 -12.45 4.36 -2.79
N GLY A 64 -13.39 4.38 -3.73
CA GLY A 64 -13.74 5.56 -4.52
C GLY A 64 -15.12 6.10 -4.16
N ALA A 65 -15.20 7.39 -3.85
CA ALA A 65 -16.45 8.11 -3.67
C ALA A 65 -16.91 8.72 -4.99
N PHE A 66 -18.16 8.47 -5.36
CA PHE A 66 -18.78 8.91 -6.60
C PHE A 66 -19.79 10.04 -6.34
N ASN A 67 -20.06 10.86 -7.36
CA ASN A 67 -20.99 12.00 -7.24
C ASN A 67 -22.47 11.60 -7.09
N ASN A 68 -22.79 10.32 -7.31
CA ASN A 68 -24.11 9.74 -7.08
C ASN A 68 -24.32 9.29 -5.62
N GLY A 69 -23.37 9.56 -4.72
CA GLY A 69 -23.43 9.21 -3.29
C GLY A 69 -22.90 7.82 -2.96
N GLU A 70 -22.50 7.04 -3.97
CA GLU A 70 -21.96 5.70 -3.77
C GLU A 70 -20.48 5.72 -3.40
N ASN A 71 -20.07 4.82 -2.51
CA ASN A 71 -18.66 4.52 -2.25
C ASN A 71 -18.40 3.05 -2.59
N ARG A 72 -17.40 2.79 -3.44
CA ARG A 72 -17.13 1.43 -3.94
C ARG A 72 -15.64 1.10 -3.86
N PRO A 73 -15.28 -0.15 -3.50
CA PRO A 73 -13.90 -0.60 -3.61
C PRO A 73 -13.51 -0.67 -5.10
N LEU A 74 -12.43 0.02 -5.46
CA LEU A 74 -11.86 0.08 -6.81
C LEU A 74 -10.77 -0.98 -7.01
N GLY A 75 -10.06 -1.35 -5.95
CA GLY A 75 -8.96 -2.30 -6.00
C GLY A 75 -8.29 -2.48 -4.65
N GLN A 76 -7.25 -3.32 -4.61
CA GLN A 76 -6.49 -3.59 -3.41
C GLN A 76 -4.99 -3.65 -3.71
N ILE A 77 -4.19 -3.00 -2.86
CA ILE A 77 -2.74 -3.08 -2.89
C ILE A 77 -2.30 -4.42 -2.29
N VAL A 78 -1.37 -5.07 -2.96
CA VAL A 78 -0.73 -6.31 -2.49
C VAL A 78 0.70 -5.99 -2.08
N LEU A 79 1.13 -6.55 -0.95
CA LEU A 79 2.50 -6.45 -0.47
C LEU A 79 3.27 -7.71 -0.84
N ALA A 80 4.55 -7.53 -1.13
CA ALA A 80 5.50 -8.62 -1.31
C ALA A 80 6.49 -8.63 -0.14
N ARG A 81 6.75 -9.81 0.40
CA ARG A 81 7.75 -10.04 1.46
C ARG A 81 8.75 -11.07 0.99
N PHE A 82 10.01 -10.84 1.34
CA PHE A 82 11.09 -11.78 1.06
C PHE A 82 11.64 -12.34 2.37
N LYS A 83 12.00 -13.62 2.37
CA LYS A 83 12.56 -14.29 3.55
C LYS A 83 13.89 -13.66 3.98
N ASN A 84 14.69 -13.20 3.03
CA ASN A 84 15.95 -12.51 3.29
C ASN A 84 16.03 -11.18 2.50
N PRO A 85 15.64 -10.05 3.12
CA PRO A 85 15.70 -8.75 2.46
C PRO A 85 17.11 -8.33 2.03
N GLN A 86 18.16 -8.75 2.77
CA GLN A 86 19.56 -8.42 2.43
C GLN A 86 20.06 -9.15 1.17
N GLY A 87 19.32 -10.15 0.69
CA GLY A 87 19.62 -10.85 -0.56
C GLY A 87 18.99 -10.22 -1.80
N LEU A 88 18.21 -9.15 -1.63
CA LEU A 88 17.61 -8.40 -2.75
C LEU A 88 18.69 -7.61 -3.48
N LEU A 89 18.49 -7.44 -4.78
CA LEU A 89 19.38 -6.63 -5.60
C LEU A 89 18.75 -5.25 -5.80
N GLU A 90 19.52 -4.20 -5.53
CA GLU A 90 19.10 -2.83 -5.81
C GLU A 90 19.00 -2.61 -7.32
N ASN A 91 17.89 -2.03 -7.77
CA ASN A 91 17.61 -1.74 -9.18
C ASN A 91 17.48 -0.22 -9.44
N GLY A 92 17.93 0.61 -8.50
CA GLY A 92 17.85 2.08 -8.55
C GLY A 92 16.47 2.62 -8.18
N GLU A 93 16.39 3.94 -7.98
CA GLU A 93 15.13 4.65 -7.64
C GLU A 93 14.39 4.04 -6.43
N ASP A 94 15.12 3.60 -5.41
CA ASP A 94 14.59 2.89 -4.23
C ASP A 94 13.85 1.57 -4.56
N THR A 95 14.05 1.02 -5.76
CA THR A 95 13.49 -0.25 -6.18
C THR A 95 14.46 -1.42 -5.98
N TYR A 96 13.89 -2.59 -5.71
CA TYR A 96 14.62 -3.82 -5.47
C TYR A 96 14.03 -4.96 -6.31
N VAL A 97 14.88 -5.87 -6.75
CA VAL A 97 14.50 -7.08 -7.48
C VAL A 97 14.95 -8.34 -6.75
N GLU A 98 14.27 -9.45 -7.04
CA GLU A 98 14.58 -10.77 -6.47
C GLU A 98 16.03 -11.17 -6.81
N GLY A 99 16.81 -11.49 -5.78
CA GLY A 99 18.16 -12.02 -5.92
C GLY A 99 18.20 -13.52 -5.60
N VAL A 100 19.30 -14.18 -5.97
CA VAL A 100 19.47 -15.63 -5.72
C VAL A 100 19.37 -15.96 -4.22
N SER A 101 19.81 -15.04 -3.36
CA SER A 101 19.85 -15.20 -1.90
C SER A 101 18.65 -14.59 -1.16
N SER A 102 17.72 -13.89 -1.84
CA SER A 102 16.53 -13.31 -1.18
C SER A 102 15.42 -14.34 -0.92
N GLY A 103 15.40 -15.40 -1.74
CA GLY A 103 14.25 -16.28 -1.88
C GLY A 103 13.14 -15.63 -2.72
N LYS A 104 12.05 -16.36 -2.93
CA LYS A 104 10.90 -15.91 -3.72
C LYS A 104 10.05 -14.89 -2.96
N ALA A 105 9.35 -14.02 -3.71
CA ALA A 105 8.36 -13.11 -3.16
C ALA A 105 7.14 -13.88 -2.60
N GLU A 106 6.85 -13.68 -1.32
CA GLU A 106 5.58 -14.06 -0.69
C GLU A 106 4.62 -12.88 -0.79
N HIS A 107 3.49 -13.07 -1.46
CA HIS A 107 2.48 -12.03 -1.61
C HIS A 107 1.41 -12.14 -0.51
N GLY A 108 0.92 -11.01 -0.03
CA GLY A 108 -0.15 -10.94 0.94
C GLY A 108 -0.82 -9.58 0.98
N THR A 109 -1.96 -9.51 1.67
CA THR A 109 -2.67 -8.25 1.85
C THR A 109 -2.11 -7.50 3.06
N PRO A 110 -2.07 -6.16 3.04
CA PRO A 110 -1.76 -5.37 4.23
C PRO A 110 -2.63 -5.77 5.43
N GLY A 111 -2.04 -5.81 6.62
CA GLY A 111 -2.69 -6.20 7.87
C GLY A 111 -3.00 -7.70 8.02
N SER A 112 -2.64 -8.54 7.04
CA SER A 112 -2.70 -10.00 7.20
C SER A 112 -1.52 -10.53 8.02
N PHE A 113 -1.62 -11.78 8.50
CA PHE A 113 -0.55 -12.41 9.26
C PHE A 113 0.77 -12.29 8.49
N ASN A 114 1.84 -11.86 9.17
CA ASN A 114 3.18 -11.64 8.60
C ASN A 114 3.36 -10.40 7.69
N PHE A 115 2.34 -9.56 7.51
CA PHE A 115 2.41 -8.30 6.75
C PHE A 115 2.06 -7.09 7.62
N GLY A 116 2.70 -5.95 7.35
CA GLY A 116 2.37 -4.67 7.99
C GLY A 116 1.07 -4.07 7.44
N THR A 117 0.60 -2.99 8.05
CA THR A 117 -0.52 -2.17 7.56
C THR A 117 -0.01 -1.06 6.65
N ILE A 118 -0.89 -0.49 5.83
CA ILE A 118 -0.59 0.72 5.05
C ILE A 118 -1.16 1.94 5.80
N LEU A 119 -0.53 3.09 5.65
CA LEU A 119 -1.10 4.37 6.08
C LEU A 119 -1.28 5.28 4.85
N GLY A 120 -2.52 5.47 4.42
CA GLY A 120 -2.84 6.34 3.29
C GLY A 120 -2.47 7.79 3.55
N GLY A 121 -1.82 8.44 2.58
CA GLY A 121 -1.45 9.86 2.66
C GLY A 121 -0.20 10.17 3.50
N ALA A 122 0.49 9.15 4.01
CA ALA A 122 1.78 9.30 4.67
C ALA A 122 2.96 8.93 3.75
N ILE A 123 4.13 9.50 4.02
CA ILE A 123 5.39 9.17 3.33
C ILE A 123 6.36 8.63 4.37
N GLU A 124 6.98 7.48 4.10
CA GLU A 124 8.03 6.93 4.93
C GLU A 124 9.33 7.73 4.76
N LEU A 125 9.91 8.17 5.87
CA LEU A 125 11.17 8.91 5.88
C LEU A 125 12.36 7.94 5.97
N SER A 126 13.52 8.39 5.50
CA SER A 126 14.76 7.64 5.60
C SER A 126 15.08 7.30 7.07
N ASN A 127 15.54 6.07 7.31
CA ASN A 127 16.00 5.62 8.62
C ASN A 127 17.41 6.15 9.00
N ALA A 128 18.01 7.00 8.17
CA ALA A 128 19.39 7.44 8.31
C ALA A 128 19.54 8.58 9.32
N ASP A 129 20.47 8.42 10.27
CA ASP A 129 20.90 9.49 11.18
C ASP A 129 22.16 10.17 10.61
N ILE A 130 21.98 11.37 10.05
CA ILE A 130 23.04 12.13 9.40
C ILE A 130 24.18 12.45 10.39
N GLY A 131 23.86 12.76 11.65
CA GLY A 131 24.86 13.12 12.64
C GLY A 131 25.79 11.95 12.95
N ARG A 132 25.21 10.76 13.18
CA ARG A 132 25.98 9.53 13.42
C ARG A 132 26.76 9.09 12.19
N ASN A 133 26.14 9.11 11.02
CA ASN A 133 26.79 8.72 9.77
C ASN A 133 28.01 9.62 9.45
N LEU A 134 27.95 10.91 9.78
CA LEU A 134 29.09 11.81 9.64
C LEU A 134 30.23 11.49 10.60
N VAL A 135 29.91 11.16 11.86
CA VAL A 135 30.93 10.75 12.85
C VAL A 135 31.63 9.47 12.38
N ASP A 136 30.88 8.48 11.90
CA ASP A 136 31.43 7.22 11.37
C ASP A 136 32.35 7.49 10.17
N LEU A 137 31.99 8.43 9.28
CA LEU A 137 32.85 8.88 8.19
C LEU A 137 34.14 9.56 8.68
N ILE A 138 34.06 10.40 9.72
CA ILE A 138 35.24 11.08 10.30
C ILE A 138 36.17 10.05 10.95
N VAL A 139 35.64 9.05 11.64
CA VAL A 139 36.44 7.95 12.22
C VAL A 139 37.10 7.15 11.11
N ALA A 140 36.37 6.77 10.06
CA ALA A 140 36.93 6.08 8.91
C ALA A 140 38.05 6.89 8.24
N ALA A 141 37.86 8.19 8.03
CA ALA A 141 38.88 9.09 7.48
C ALA A 141 40.10 9.24 8.40
N THR A 142 39.89 9.27 9.71
CA THR A 142 40.96 9.35 10.72
C THR A 142 41.78 8.06 10.74
N ASN A 143 41.12 6.90 10.68
CA ASN A 143 41.77 5.59 10.55
C ASN A 143 42.58 5.49 9.25
N TYR A 144 42.02 5.96 8.14
CA TYR A 144 42.75 6.03 6.87
C TYR A 144 44.00 6.90 6.97
N ARG A 145 43.91 8.10 7.57
CA ARG A 145 45.07 8.98 7.80
C ARG A 145 46.09 8.36 8.74
N GLY A 146 45.66 7.66 9.78
CA GLY A 146 46.52 6.91 10.68
C GLY A 146 47.32 5.83 9.94
N ASN A 147 46.63 5.00 9.17
CA ASN A 147 47.23 3.94 8.36
C ASN A 147 48.19 4.53 7.31
N ALA A 148 47.83 5.63 6.66
CA ALA A 148 48.71 6.31 5.69
C ALA A 148 49.99 6.83 6.35
N ARG A 149 49.92 7.41 7.56
CA ARG A 149 51.10 7.86 8.31
C ARG A 149 52.01 6.68 8.70
N ILE A 150 51.44 5.56 9.12
CA ILE A 150 52.21 4.34 9.40
C ILE A 150 52.96 3.89 8.15
N ILE A 151 52.30 3.87 6.99
CA ILE A 151 52.94 3.52 5.71
C ILE A 151 54.09 4.48 5.39
N SER A 152 53.88 5.80 5.52
CA SER A 152 54.93 6.79 5.28
C SER A 152 56.13 6.63 6.21
N ALA A 153 55.90 6.37 7.50
CA ALA A 153 56.97 6.14 8.46
C ALA A 153 57.75 4.86 8.13
N VAL A 154 57.06 3.77 7.75
CA VAL A 154 57.71 2.53 7.29
C VAL A 154 58.55 2.78 6.03
N GLN A 155 58.05 3.56 5.07
CA GLN A 155 58.79 3.88 3.85
C GLN A 155 60.10 4.61 4.17
N GLN A 156 60.07 5.60 5.09
CA GLN A 156 61.26 6.31 5.52
C GLN A 156 62.31 5.39 6.16
N LEU A 157 61.88 4.47 7.02
CA LEU A 157 62.78 3.48 7.62
C LEU A 157 63.41 2.54 6.58
N VAL A 158 62.63 2.11 5.58
CA VAL A 158 63.14 1.28 4.48
C VAL A 158 64.17 2.05 3.66
N ASP A 159 63.92 3.31 3.36
CA ASP A 159 64.85 4.16 2.60
C ASP A 159 66.18 4.38 3.37
N GLU A 160 66.10 4.61 4.69
CA GLU A 160 67.30 4.71 5.57
C GLU A 160 68.09 3.40 5.62
N LEU A 161 67.42 2.24 5.73
CA LEU A 161 68.08 0.94 5.71
C LEU A 161 68.83 0.68 4.39
N LEU A 162 68.25 1.07 3.25
CA LEU A 162 68.90 0.94 1.94
C LEU A 162 70.15 1.82 1.82
N LEU A 163 70.17 2.98 2.49
CA LEU A 163 71.33 3.87 2.52
C LEU A 163 72.47 3.35 3.41
N LEU A 164 72.14 2.68 4.52
CA LEU A 164 73.13 2.04 5.41
C LEU A 164 73.73 0.75 4.84
N GLY A 165 73.01 0.08 3.94
CA GLY A 165 73.45 -1.16 3.29
C GLY A 165 74.40 -0.98 2.10
N ARG A 166 74.81 0.25 1.76
CA ARG A 166 75.82 0.58 0.75
C ARG A 166 77.13 1.00 1.39
#